data_AF-L7M5U4-F1
#
_entry.id   AF-L7M5U4-F1
#
_cell.length_a   1.000
_cell.length_b   1.000
_cell.length_c   1.000
_cell.angle_alpha   90.00
_cell.angle_beta   90.00
_cell.angle_gamma   90.00
#
_symmetry.space_group_name_H-M   'P 1'
#
loop_
_entity.id
_entity.type
_entity.pdbx_description
1 polymer ?
#
loop_
_entity_poly.entity_id
_entity_poly.type
_entity_poly.pdbx_seq_one_letter_code
_entity_poly.pdbx_strand_id
1 'polypeptide(L)'
;MPLEDEGSLLVTIIDTNPCASLLQNEEGIVSRFLDAATVFCNSHLMLNPCNRLAVIACHSHKSSFVYPKALPSTQDTVSVDGQYELFSEVTSAIKEGVKELVSSDKGESQVSETLLTGGLSLALCYINRIEKETAGQKKIASRILVLSASGESASQYLNFMNVFFTAQKKNVIIDACVLEKDSGLLQQGCDITGGKYMKVPNHTGLLEYLLWLFLPDKATRDYLVFPPPVHVDYRAACFCHRNLIEIGYVCSVCLSIFCAFSPICSTCQTAFKFTGPLPSLLKGKKKKQKLGI
;
A
#
# COMPACT_ATOMS: atom_id res chain seq x y z
N MET A 1 -5.01 -0.14 -34.63
CA MET A 1 -3.79 0.64 -34.34
C MET A 1 -3.85 1.02 -32.88
N PRO A 2 -2.94 0.54 -32.01
CA PRO A 2 -2.84 1.11 -30.68
C PRO A 2 -2.34 2.55 -30.85
N LEU A 3 -2.97 3.50 -30.17
CA LEU A 3 -2.63 4.92 -30.23
C LEU A 3 -1.18 5.11 -29.78
N GLU A 4 -0.33 5.49 -30.72
CA GLU A 4 1.07 5.83 -30.47
C GLU A 4 1.11 7.05 -29.52
N ASP A 5 1.80 6.87 -28.39
CA ASP A 5 2.01 7.76 -27.25
C ASP A 5 0.82 8.07 -26.33
N GLU A 6 0.23 7.03 -25.71
CA GLU A 6 -0.34 7.21 -24.37
C GLU A 6 0.81 7.15 -23.34
N GLY A 7 1.17 8.31 -22.76
CA GLY A 7 2.09 8.34 -21.63
C GLY A 7 1.46 7.64 -20.42
N SER A 8 2.28 7.00 -19.60
CA SER A 8 1.85 6.37 -18.35
C SER A 8 2.40 7.15 -17.14
N LEU A 9 1.58 7.26 -16.10
CA LEU A 9 1.95 7.85 -14.81
C LEU A 9 2.11 6.72 -13.80
N LEU A 10 3.33 6.53 -13.30
CA LEU A 10 3.62 5.62 -12.21
C LEU A 10 3.82 6.42 -10.92
N VAL A 11 3.03 6.08 -9.89
CA VAL A 11 3.23 6.57 -8.54
C VAL A 11 3.80 5.45 -7.68
N THR A 12 5.07 5.56 -7.30
CA THR A 12 5.74 4.59 -6.43
C THR A 12 5.66 5.06 -4.99
N ILE A 13 5.11 4.23 -4.11
CA ILE A 13 5.05 4.47 -2.68
C ILE A 13 6.09 3.57 -2.02
N ILE A 14 7.06 4.18 -1.36
CA ILE A 14 8.16 3.51 -0.68
C ILE A 14 7.90 3.58 0.83
N ASP A 15 7.72 2.42 1.44
CA ASP A 15 7.72 2.30 2.89
C ASP A 15 9.15 2.41 3.42
N THR A 16 9.41 3.45 4.24
CA THR A 16 10.73 3.70 4.83
C THR A 16 10.84 3.25 6.28
N ASN A 17 9.78 2.66 6.85
CA ASN A 17 9.82 2.25 8.24
C ASN A 17 10.78 1.05 8.39
N PRO A 18 11.85 1.19 9.19
CA PRO A 18 12.76 0.08 9.40
C PRO A 18 12.07 -0.98 10.27
N CYS A 19 11.62 -2.08 9.67
CA CYS A 19 11.25 -3.24 10.47
C CYS A 19 12.49 -3.74 11.22
N ALA A 20 12.33 -4.04 12.51
CA ALA A 20 13.42 -4.48 13.38
C ALA A 20 14.16 -5.73 12.83
N SER A 21 13.45 -6.57 12.09
CA SER A 21 13.95 -7.74 11.34
C SER A 21 14.89 -7.38 10.19
N LEU A 22 14.57 -6.33 9.43
CA LEU A 22 15.37 -5.81 8.31
C LEU A 22 16.63 -5.08 8.78
N LEU A 23 16.64 -4.57 10.02
CA LEU A 23 17.82 -4.00 10.66
C LEU A 23 18.71 -5.04 11.35
N GLN A 24 18.15 -6.18 11.77
CA GLN A 24 18.88 -7.24 12.47
C GLN A 24 19.67 -8.16 11.53
N ASN A 25 19.26 -8.26 10.26
CA ASN A 25 20.05 -8.96 9.26
C ASN A 25 21.19 -8.04 8.80
N GLU A 26 22.41 -8.38 9.21
CA GLU A 26 23.62 -7.74 8.69
C GLU A 26 23.64 -7.82 7.15
N GLU A 27 24.10 -6.73 6.50
CA GLU A 27 24.22 -6.48 5.05
C GLU A 27 23.09 -5.68 4.36
N GLY A 28 23.06 -4.34 4.56
CA GLY A 28 22.66 -3.37 3.52
C GLY A 28 21.34 -3.61 2.75
N ILE A 29 20.38 -4.35 3.29
CA ILE A 29 19.17 -4.76 2.57
C ILE A 29 18.35 -3.52 2.17
N VAL A 30 18.28 -2.53 3.06
CA VAL A 30 17.57 -1.26 2.81
C VAL A 30 18.24 -0.49 1.66
N SER A 31 19.57 -0.41 1.62
CA SER A 31 20.26 0.27 0.51
C SER A 31 20.06 -0.46 -0.82
N ARG A 32 20.13 -1.80 -0.81
CA ARG A 32 19.85 -2.62 -2.01
C ARG A 32 18.41 -2.48 -2.48
N PHE A 33 17.46 -2.39 -1.54
CA PHE A 33 16.06 -2.16 -1.82
C PHE A 33 15.83 -0.77 -2.45
N LEU A 34 16.40 0.29 -1.88
CA LEU A 34 16.31 1.63 -2.44
C LEU A 34 16.98 1.73 -3.82
N ASP A 35 18.13 1.08 -4.00
CA ASP A 35 18.81 1.02 -5.29
C ASP A 35 17.94 0.28 -6.32
N ALA A 36 17.36 -0.87 -5.96
CA ALA A 36 16.45 -1.62 -6.84
C ALA A 36 15.18 -0.82 -7.18
N ALA A 37 14.58 -0.12 -6.20
CA ALA A 37 13.43 0.75 -6.43
C ALA A 37 13.78 1.94 -7.34
N THR A 38 14.98 2.50 -7.20
CA THR A 38 15.47 3.58 -8.06
C THR A 38 15.70 3.11 -9.49
N VAL A 39 16.35 1.95 -9.66
CA VAL A 39 16.54 1.33 -10.99
C VAL A 39 15.19 1.03 -11.64
N PHE A 40 14.22 0.54 -10.88
CA PHE A 40 12.86 0.33 -11.35
C PHE A 40 12.19 1.64 -11.82
N CYS A 41 12.28 2.71 -11.02
CA CYS A 41 11.75 4.02 -11.40
C CYS A 41 12.39 4.56 -12.69
N ASN A 42 13.72 4.44 -12.82
CA ASN A 42 14.44 4.83 -14.02
C ASN A 42 14.03 3.97 -15.23
N SER A 43 13.88 2.66 -15.05
CA SER A 43 13.45 1.75 -16.11
C SER A 43 12.05 2.10 -16.64
N HIS A 44 11.14 2.55 -15.77
CA HIS A 44 9.81 3.02 -16.19
C HIS A 44 9.89 4.29 -17.06
N LEU A 45 10.74 5.24 -16.69
CA LEU A 45 10.97 6.45 -17.48
C LEU A 45 11.65 6.13 -18.82
N MET A 46 12.46 5.06 -18.90
CA MET A 46 13.10 4.61 -20.14
C MET A 46 12.12 4.00 -21.16
N LEU A 47 10.94 3.52 -20.73
CA LEU A 47 9.99 2.86 -21.64
C LEU A 47 9.34 3.82 -22.65
N ASN A 48 8.99 5.03 -22.23
CA ASN A 48 8.37 6.04 -23.08
C ASN A 48 8.75 7.45 -22.59
N PRO A 49 9.19 8.36 -23.47
CA PRO A 49 9.49 9.75 -23.11
C PRO A 49 8.30 10.53 -22.53
N CYS A 50 7.06 10.10 -22.79
CA CYS A 50 5.85 10.71 -22.23
C CYS A 50 5.52 10.20 -20.82
N ASN A 51 6.28 9.22 -20.30
CA ASN A 51 6.02 8.67 -18.97
C ASN A 51 6.35 9.70 -17.88
N ARG A 52 5.51 9.70 -16.85
CA ARG A 52 5.69 10.54 -15.66
C ARG A 52 5.85 9.65 -14.44
N LEU A 53 6.65 10.11 -13.51
CA LEU A 53 6.92 9.42 -12.26
C LEU A 53 6.55 10.34 -11.08
N ALA A 54 5.98 9.77 -10.04
CA ALA A 54 5.94 10.37 -8.72
C ALA A 54 6.40 9.34 -7.69
N VAL A 55 7.20 9.79 -6.73
CA VAL A 55 7.69 8.95 -5.63
C VAL A 55 7.25 9.55 -4.32
N ILE A 56 6.54 8.77 -3.52
CA ILE A 56 6.08 9.13 -2.19
C ILE A 56 6.79 8.20 -1.21
N ALA A 57 7.38 8.76 -0.17
CA ALA A 57 7.91 7.95 0.91
C ALA A 57 7.03 8.08 2.15
N CYS A 58 6.77 6.93 2.77
CA CYS A 58 5.91 6.78 3.92
C CYS A 58 6.76 6.35 5.11
N HIS A 59 6.87 7.23 6.09
CA HIS A 59 7.36 6.91 7.43
C HIS A 59 6.19 6.83 8.41
N SER A 60 6.50 6.45 9.64
CA SER A 60 5.52 6.32 10.71
C SER A 60 4.90 7.66 11.16
N HIS A 61 5.64 8.76 11.07
CA HIS A 61 5.17 10.11 11.44
C HIS A 61 4.68 10.96 10.27
N LYS A 62 5.22 10.75 9.06
CA LYS A 62 4.87 11.54 7.87
C LYS A 62 4.92 10.72 6.59
N SER A 63 4.01 11.05 5.67
CA SER A 63 4.10 10.66 4.27
C SER A 63 4.36 11.92 3.45
N SER A 64 5.43 11.93 2.66
CA SER A 64 5.82 13.10 1.86
C SER A 64 6.22 12.72 0.45
N PHE A 65 5.98 13.63 -0.50
CA PHE A 65 6.51 13.51 -1.85
C PHE A 65 8.03 13.65 -1.81
N VAL A 66 8.71 12.64 -2.34
CA VAL A 66 10.15 12.64 -2.57
C VAL A 66 10.45 13.15 -3.97
N TYR A 67 9.60 12.79 -4.93
CA TYR A 67 9.63 13.28 -6.29
C TYR A 67 8.19 13.47 -6.80
N PRO A 68 7.87 14.57 -7.50
CA PRO A 68 8.71 15.74 -7.81
C PRO A 68 8.92 16.64 -6.59
N LYS A 69 10.09 17.27 -6.47
CA LYS A 69 10.34 18.28 -5.43
C LYS A 69 9.56 19.56 -5.77
N ALA A 70 8.84 20.11 -4.79
CA ALA A 70 8.05 21.33 -4.97
C ALA A 70 8.90 22.60 -5.17
N LEU A 71 10.17 22.55 -4.79
CA LEU A 71 11.14 23.61 -5.00
C LEU A 71 12.13 23.11 -6.06
N PRO A 72 12.32 23.82 -7.18
CA PRO A 72 13.44 23.55 -8.07
C PRO A 72 14.70 23.85 -7.26
N SER A 73 15.39 22.81 -6.79
CA SER A 73 16.76 22.98 -6.33
C SER A 73 17.57 23.33 -7.57
N THR A 74 17.91 24.62 -7.72
CA THR A 74 18.94 25.16 -8.61
C THR A 74 20.33 24.65 -8.19
N GLN A 75 20.45 23.35 -8.04
CA GLN A 75 21.72 22.67 -8.05
C GLN A 75 21.72 21.94 -9.37
N ASP A 76 22.39 22.53 -10.36
CA ASP A 76 22.78 21.83 -11.58
C ASP A 76 23.58 20.60 -11.11
N THR A 77 22.91 19.47 -10.96
CA THR A 77 23.59 18.20 -10.70
C THR A 77 24.34 17.87 -11.97
N VAL A 78 25.57 18.39 -12.08
CA VAL A 78 26.49 18.06 -13.16
C VAL A 78 26.56 16.55 -13.23
N SER A 79 26.09 15.97 -14.33
CA SER A 79 26.04 14.53 -14.51
C SER A 79 27.47 14.01 -14.45
N VAL A 80 27.81 13.30 -13.38
CA VAL A 80 29.20 12.85 -13.11
C VAL A 80 29.63 11.73 -14.08
N ASP A 81 28.72 11.22 -14.91
CA ASP A 81 28.94 9.91 -15.56
C ASP A 81 28.25 9.72 -16.93
N GLY A 82 27.88 10.81 -17.63
CA GLY A 82 27.18 10.72 -18.92
C GLY A 82 25.77 10.10 -18.85
N GLN A 83 25.27 9.88 -17.64
CA GLN A 83 23.91 9.41 -17.39
C GLN A 83 22.89 10.53 -17.71
N TYR A 84 21.70 10.12 -18.11
CA TYR A 84 20.60 11.04 -18.38
C TYR A 84 20.25 11.85 -17.13
N GLU A 85 20.21 13.17 -17.25
CA GLU A 85 20.11 14.10 -16.11
C GLU A 85 18.86 13.84 -15.25
N LEU A 86 17.72 13.52 -15.88
CA LEU A 86 16.49 13.18 -15.15
C LEU A 86 16.66 11.95 -14.25
N PHE A 87 17.45 10.95 -14.65
CA PHE A 87 17.68 9.76 -13.83
C PHE A 87 18.59 10.04 -12.65
N SER A 88 19.58 10.91 -12.84
CA SER A 88 20.44 11.39 -11.75
C SER A 88 19.63 12.20 -10.75
N GLU A 89 18.76 13.09 -11.23
CA GLU A 89 17.87 13.90 -10.40
C GLU A 89 16.92 13.02 -9.57
N VAL A 90 16.25 12.05 -10.21
CA VAL A 90 15.35 11.11 -9.50
C VAL A 90 16.12 10.30 -8.47
N THR A 91 17.30 9.78 -8.81
CA THR A 91 18.14 9.00 -7.88
C THR A 91 18.57 9.82 -6.68
N SER A 92 19.02 11.05 -6.91
CA SER A 92 19.43 11.98 -5.86
C SER A 92 18.24 12.35 -4.97
N ALA A 93 17.09 12.67 -5.58
CA ALA A 93 15.85 12.99 -4.86
C ALA A 93 15.40 11.85 -3.96
N ILE A 94 15.39 10.60 -4.46
CA ILE A 94 15.03 9.42 -3.65
C ILE A 94 15.96 9.26 -2.45
N LYS A 95 17.28 9.31 -2.68
CA LYS A 95 18.27 9.14 -1.61
C LYS A 95 18.20 10.24 -0.56
N GLU A 96 18.07 11.49 -0.98
CA GLU A 96 17.96 12.64 -0.08
C GLU A 96 16.64 12.63 0.69
N GLY A 97 15.51 12.39 0.01
CA GLY A 97 14.19 12.36 0.65
C GLY A 97 14.08 11.26 1.70
N VAL A 98 14.58 10.06 1.42
CA VAL A 98 14.62 8.98 2.43
C VAL A 98 15.56 9.35 3.57
N LYS A 99 16.74 9.94 3.30
CA LYS A 99 17.68 10.38 4.33
C LYS A 99 17.06 11.44 5.26
N GLU A 100 16.32 12.41 4.72
CA GLU A 100 15.61 13.42 5.50
C GLU A 100 14.49 12.82 6.36
N LEU A 101 13.74 11.86 5.82
CA LEU A 101 12.70 11.16 6.55
C LEU A 101 13.27 10.39 7.75
N VAL A 102 14.33 9.62 7.52
CA VAL A 102 15.02 8.84 8.56
C VAL A 102 15.68 9.77 9.59
N SER A 103 16.33 10.86 9.16
CA SER A 103 16.99 11.80 10.08
C SER A 103 16.00 12.60 10.94
N SER A 104 14.77 12.78 10.45
CA SER A 104 13.71 13.47 11.19
C SER A 104 13.06 12.60 12.27
N ASP A 105 13.36 11.31 12.31
CA ASP A 105 12.83 10.39 13.31
C ASP A 105 13.60 10.54 14.63
N LYS A 106 13.05 11.35 15.54
CA LYS A 106 13.62 11.60 16.88
C LYS A 106 13.16 10.52 17.87
N GLY A 107 13.43 9.25 17.58
CA GLY A 107 13.59 8.16 18.56
C GLY A 107 12.58 8.00 19.70
N GLU A 108 11.35 8.52 19.62
CA GLU A 108 10.33 8.22 20.62
C GLU A 108 9.75 6.84 20.34
N SER A 109 10.21 5.91 21.17
CA SER A 109 9.92 4.48 21.14
C SER A 109 8.43 4.19 21.32
N GLN A 110 7.71 4.10 20.21
CA GLN A 110 6.64 3.11 20.03
C GLN A 110 6.79 2.51 18.64
N VAL A 111 6.43 1.23 18.50
CA VAL A 111 6.28 0.57 17.20
C VAL A 111 5.22 1.35 16.42
N SER A 112 5.67 2.36 15.70
CA SER A 112 4.79 3.32 15.06
C SER A 112 4.43 2.75 13.70
N GLU A 113 3.13 2.58 13.50
CA GLU A 113 2.56 1.99 12.30
C GLU A 113 2.86 2.88 11.09
N THR A 114 3.10 2.27 9.94
CA THR A 114 3.33 3.02 8.71
C THR A 114 2.07 3.70 8.25
N LEU A 115 2.14 4.98 7.92
CA LEU A 115 1.01 5.74 7.39
C LEU A 115 0.83 5.52 5.88
N LEU A 116 0.82 4.27 5.43
CA LEU A 116 0.69 3.92 4.01
C LEU A 116 -0.62 4.43 3.40
N THR A 117 -1.70 4.44 4.18
CA THR A 117 -2.97 5.03 3.74
C THR A 117 -2.83 6.54 3.43
N GLY A 118 -2.01 7.25 4.20
CA GLY A 118 -1.71 8.67 3.94
C GLY A 118 -1.01 8.85 2.59
N GLY A 119 0.01 8.03 2.32
CA GLY A 119 0.70 8.01 1.03
C GLY A 119 -0.20 7.67 -0.15
N LEU A 120 -1.06 6.66 -0.01
CA LEU A 120 -2.03 6.30 -1.05
C LEU A 120 -3.05 7.42 -1.32
N SER A 121 -3.49 8.12 -0.26
CA SER A 121 -4.40 9.26 -0.41
C SER A 121 -3.72 10.42 -1.15
N LEU A 122 -2.45 10.71 -0.84
CA LEU A 122 -1.65 11.69 -1.56
C LEU A 122 -1.46 11.30 -3.04
N ALA A 123 -1.19 10.02 -3.31
CA ALA A 123 -1.07 9.49 -4.66
C ALA A 123 -2.35 9.71 -5.47
N LEU A 124 -3.51 9.34 -4.92
CA LEU A 124 -4.80 9.52 -5.58
C LEU A 124 -5.14 11.01 -5.83
N CYS A 125 -4.83 11.88 -4.87
CA CYS A 125 -4.98 13.33 -5.04
C CYS A 125 -4.07 13.86 -6.15
N TYR A 126 -2.83 13.39 -6.23
CA TYR A 126 -1.88 13.78 -7.26
C TYR A 126 -2.30 13.31 -8.65
N ILE A 127 -2.74 12.06 -8.77
CA ILE A 127 -3.30 11.51 -10.02
C ILE A 127 -4.50 12.34 -10.48
N ASN A 128 -5.42 12.66 -9.57
CA ASN A 128 -6.60 13.47 -9.89
C ASN A 128 -6.22 14.91 -10.30
N ARG A 129 -5.11 15.46 -9.78
CA ARG A 129 -4.58 16.75 -10.21
C ARG A 129 -4.02 16.67 -11.64
N ILE A 130 -3.17 15.68 -11.93
CA ILE A 130 -2.61 15.48 -13.27
C ILE A 130 -3.71 15.20 -14.30
N GLU A 131 -4.69 14.38 -13.95
CA GLU A 131 -5.83 14.06 -14.80
C GLU A 131 -6.59 15.32 -15.21
N LYS A 132 -6.73 16.30 -14.29
CA LYS A 132 -7.35 17.60 -14.58
C LYS A 132 -6.46 18.52 -15.41
N GLU A 133 -5.17 18.60 -15.11
CA GLU A 133 -4.20 19.40 -15.88
C GLU A 133 -4.07 18.87 -17.31
N THR A 134 -4.16 17.55 -17.48
CA THR A 134 -4.06 16.86 -18.77
C THR A 134 -5.42 16.67 -19.44
N ALA A 135 -6.53 17.15 -18.87
CA ALA A 135 -7.87 16.98 -19.45
C ALA A 135 -8.03 17.62 -20.85
N GLY A 136 -7.09 18.47 -21.27
CA GLY A 136 -6.99 19.00 -22.64
C GLY A 136 -5.97 18.30 -23.55
N GLN A 137 -5.19 17.34 -23.04
CA GLN A 137 -4.20 16.52 -23.76
C GLN A 137 -4.52 15.02 -23.58
N LYS A 138 -3.75 14.13 -24.25
CA LYS A 138 -3.98 12.67 -24.26
C LYS A 138 -4.18 12.10 -22.86
N LYS A 139 -5.08 11.12 -22.73
CA LYS A 139 -5.36 10.43 -21.46
C LYS A 139 -4.14 9.65 -21.00
N ILE A 140 -3.62 9.97 -19.81
CA ILE A 140 -2.47 9.28 -19.21
C ILE A 140 -2.98 8.10 -18.37
N ALA A 141 -2.49 6.90 -18.64
CA ALA A 141 -2.80 5.73 -17.82
C ALA A 141 -2.07 5.83 -16.48
N SER A 142 -2.79 5.83 -15.36
CA SER A 142 -2.19 5.98 -14.02
C SER A 142 -2.16 4.65 -13.26
N ARG A 143 -1.04 4.37 -12.62
CA ARG A 143 -0.82 3.18 -11.77
C ARG A 143 -0.11 3.57 -10.48
N ILE A 144 -0.43 2.85 -9.41
CA ILE A 144 0.26 2.97 -8.12
C ILE A 144 1.00 1.66 -7.85
N LEU A 145 2.27 1.75 -7.48
CA LEU A 145 3.05 0.63 -6.94
C LEU A 145 3.37 0.92 -5.47
N VAL A 146 2.99 0.00 -4.59
CA VAL A 146 3.32 0.03 -3.18
C VAL A 146 4.46 -0.95 -2.92
N LEU A 147 5.57 -0.43 -2.39
CA LEU A 147 6.65 -1.25 -1.86
C LEU A 147 6.57 -1.18 -0.34
N SER A 148 6.09 -2.26 0.28
CA SER A 148 5.90 -2.33 1.73
C SER A 148 6.91 -3.29 2.37
N ALA A 149 7.60 -2.79 3.38
CA ALA A 149 8.49 -3.57 4.23
C ALA A 149 7.81 -3.96 5.53
N SER A 150 6.80 -3.20 5.95
CA SER A 150 6.12 -3.34 7.23
C SER A 150 4.86 -4.20 7.18
N GLY A 151 4.54 -4.77 8.34
CA GLY A 151 3.28 -5.45 8.56
C GLY A 151 2.16 -4.44 8.83
N GLU A 152 1.00 -4.65 8.21
CA GLU A 152 -0.16 -3.79 8.43
C GLU A 152 -0.86 -4.06 9.77
N SER A 153 -1.48 -3.00 10.27
CA SER A 153 -2.26 -2.98 11.50
C SER A 153 -3.76 -2.97 11.22
N ALA A 154 -4.53 -3.63 12.06
CA ALA A 154 -6.00 -3.66 11.95
C ALA A 154 -6.67 -2.30 12.24
N SER A 155 -5.94 -1.35 12.83
CA SER A 155 -6.39 0.03 13.08
C SER A 155 -6.68 0.79 11.78
N GLN A 156 -5.87 0.56 10.74
CA GLN A 156 -5.92 1.31 9.49
C GLN A 156 -6.88 0.69 8.45
N TYR A 157 -7.49 -0.46 8.75
CA TYR A 157 -8.37 -1.21 7.85
C TYR A 157 -9.39 -0.34 7.10
N LEU A 158 -10.12 0.51 7.83
CA LEU A 158 -11.17 1.35 7.22
C LEU A 158 -10.58 2.37 6.25
N ASN A 159 -9.43 2.93 6.60
CA ASN A 159 -8.80 3.94 5.77
C ASN A 159 -8.30 3.31 4.47
N PHE A 160 -7.68 2.12 4.55
CA PHE A 160 -7.27 1.36 3.36
C PHE A 160 -8.44 1.01 2.46
N MET A 161 -9.54 0.48 3.03
CA MET A 161 -10.74 0.14 2.26
C MET A 161 -11.32 1.35 1.52
N ASN A 162 -11.42 2.51 2.19
CA ASN A 162 -11.90 3.74 1.55
C ASN A 162 -11.01 4.15 0.37
N VAL A 163 -9.69 4.02 0.52
CA VAL A 163 -8.72 4.30 -0.54
C VAL A 163 -8.85 3.31 -1.71
N PHE A 164 -8.97 2.01 -1.44
CA PHE A 164 -9.09 0.98 -2.48
C PHE A 164 -10.38 1.14 -3.29
N PHE A 165 -11.53 1.41 -2.65
CA PHE A 165 -12.76 1.69 -3.37
C PHE A 165 -12.70 3.00 -4.17
N THR A 166 -11.98 4.00 -3.64
CA THR A 166 -11.76 5.26 -4.36
C THR A 166 -10.87 5.03 -5.60
N ALA A 167 -9.81 4.25 -5.45
CA ALA A 167 -8.91 3.88 -6.55
C ALA A 167 -9.67 3.07 -7.63
N GLN A 168 -10.50 2.12 -7.23
CA GLN A 168 -11.36 1.35 -8.13
C GLN A 168 -12.31 2.27 -8.92
N LYS A 169 -12.97 3.22 -8.24
CA LYS A 169 -13.85 4.20 -8.90
C LYS A 169 -13.10 5.09 -9.90
N LYS A 170 -11.83 5.39 -9.60
CA LYS A 170 -10.93 6.13 -10.50
C LYS A 170 -10.25 5.26 -11.56
N ASN A 171 -10.52 3.96 -11.60
CA ASN A 171 -9.89 2.98 -12.49
C ASN A 171 -8.34 2.99 -12.42
N VAL A 172 -7.79 3.26 -11.23
CA VAL A 172 -6.36 3.21 -10.96
C VAL A 172 -6.01 1.85 -10.37
N ILE A 173 -5.01 1.19 -10.96
CA ILE A 173 -4.52 -0.11 -10.51
C ILE A 173 -3.53 0.10 -9.37
N ILE A 174 -3.67 -0.67 -8.28
CA ILE A 174 -2.71 -0.70 -7.17
C ILE A 174 -2.00 -2.03 -7.17
N ASP A 175 -0.70 -1.99 -7.43
CA ASP A 175 0.20 -3.12 -7.28
C ASP A 175 0.91 -3.06 -5.93
N ALA A 176 1.14 -4.21 -5.31
CA ALA A 176 1.82 -4.30 -4.03
C ALA A 176 2.95 -5.34 -4.06
N CYS A 177 4.13 -4.91 -3.64
CA CYS A 177 5.29 -5.75 -3.41
C CYS A 177 5.61 -5.71 -1.93
N VAL A 178 5.55 -6.87 -1.27
CA VAL A 178 5.79 -7.02 0.16
C VAL A 178 7.08 -7.80 0.39
N LEU A 179 7.95 -7.28 1.26
CA LEU A 179 9.25 -7.90 1.52
C LEU A 179 9.16 -9.08 2.49
N GLU A 180 8.53 -8.89 3.66
CA GLU A 180 8.69 -9.85 4.76
C GLU A 180 7.37 -10.53 5.15
N LYS A 181 6.44 -9.76 5.71
CA LYS A 181 5.20 -10.28 6.27
C LYS A 181 4.05 -10.10 5.29
N ASP A 182 3.36 -11.19 4.97
CA ASP A 182 2.15 -11.10 4.16
C ASP A 182 1.11 -10.19 4.79
N SER A 183 0.53 -9.31 3.97
CA SER A 183 -0.64 -8.54 4.39
C SER A 183 -1.89 -8.94 3.63
N GLY A 184 -2.90 -9.39 4.38
CA GLY A 184 -4.22 -9.68 3.84
C GLY A 184 -4.94 -8.43 3.31
N LEU A 185 -4.69 -7.23 3.85
CA LEU A 185 -5.41 -6.03 3.38
C LEU A 185 -4.86 -5.53 2.04
N LEU A 186 -3.54 -5.56 1.83
CA LEU A 186 -2.96 -5.28 0.50
C LEU A 186 -3.40 -6.31 -0.53
N GLN A 187 -3.50 -7.59 -0.16
CA GLN A 187 -4.05 -8.62 -1.04
C GLN A 187 -5.50 -8.28 -1.46
N GLN A 188 -6.35 -7.90 -0.50
CA GLN A 188 -7.71 -7.41 -0.79
C GLN A 188 -7.69 -6.16 -1.69
N GLY A 189 -6.81 -5.21 -1.41
CA GLY A 189 -6.68 -3.98 -2.21
C GLY A 189 -6.27 -4.24 -3.66
N CYS A 190 -5.34 -5.17 -3.88
CA CYS A 190 -4.93 -5.58 -5.22
C CYS A 190 -6.07 -6.29 -5.95
N ASP A 191 -6.83 -7.17 -5.30
CA ASP A 191 -7.96 -7.85 -5.94
C ASP A 191 -9.10 -6.88 -6.29
N ILE A 192 -9.45 -5.95 -5.39
CA ILE A 192 -10.48 -4.91 -5.62
C ILE A 192 -10.12 -4.00 -6.82
N THR A 193 -8.83 -3.66 -6.96
CA THR A 193 -8.35 -2.76 -8.03
C THR A 193 -7.93 -3.50 -9.31
N GLY A 194 -7.87 -4.84 -9.29
CA GLY A 194 -7.36 -5.66 -10.40
C GLY A 194 -5.83 -5.58 -10.56
N GLY A 195 -5.11 -5.18 -9.51
CA GLY A 195 -3.66 -5.16 -9.46
C GLY A 195 -3.04 -6.49 -9.06
N LYS A 196 -1.71 -6.52 -8.95
CA LYS A 196 -0.95 -7.71 -8.58
C LYS A 196 -0.30 -7.53 -7.21
N TYR A 197 -0.42 -8.57 -6.39
CA TYR A 197 0.26 -8.70 -5.11
C TYR A 197 1.36 -9.74 -5.25
N MET A 198 2.58 -9.41 -4.84
CA MET A 198 3.69 -10.36 -4.76
C MET A 198 4.42 -10.21 -3.43
N LYS A 199 4.62 -11.34 -2.76
CA LYS A 199 5.58 -11.44 -1.67
C LYS A 199 6.92 -11.89 -2.23
N VAL A 200 7.97 -11.16 -1.89
CA VAL A 200 9.33 -11.45 -2.36
C VAL A 200 9.93 -12.57 -1.52
N PRO A 201 10.22 -13.75 -2.09
CA PRO A 201 10.81 -14.85 -1.33
C PRO A 201 12.30 -14.61 -1.05
N ASN A 202 13.03 -14.01 -2.00
CA ASN A 202 14.46 -13.73 -1.91
C ASN A 202 14.72 -12.24 -2.15
N HIS A 203 15.28 -11.55 -1.15
CA HIS A 203 15.59 -10.13 -1.24
C HIS A 203 16.70 -9.80 -2.25
N THR A 204 17.61 -10.74 -2.53
CA THR A 204 18.71 -10.58 -3.50
C THR A 204 18.24 -10.44 -4.94
N GLY A 205 17.12 -11.10 -5.28
CA GLY A 205 16.49 -11.04 -6.61
C GLY A 205 15.38 -9.99 -6.74
N LEU A 206 15.27 -9.04 -5.80
CA LEU A 206 14.17 -8.08 -5.77
C LEU A 206 13.99 -7.33 -7.10
N LEU A 207 15.08 -6.89 -7.72
CA LEU A 207 15.03 -6.15 -8.97
C LEU A 207 14.41 -6.97 -10.11
N GLU A 208 14.69 -8.27 -10.16
CA GLU A 208 14.12 -9.17 -11.16
C GLU A 208 12.58 -9.22 -11.03
N TYR A 209 12.08 -9.38 -9.81
CA TYR A 209 10.64 -9.34 -9.54
C TYR A 209 10.03 -7.98 -9.90
N LEU A 210 10.71 -6.88 -9.58
CA LEU A 210 10.25 -5.52 -9.93
C LEU A 210 10.11 -5.32 -11.44
N LEU A 211 11.13 -5.73 -12.20
CA LEU A 211 11.17 -5.56 -13.64
C LEU A 211 10.19 -6.50 -14.37
N TRP A 212 10.07 -7.76 -13.97
CA TRP A 212 9.20 -8.70 -14.68
C TRP A 212 7.71 -8.52 -14.37
N LEU A 213 7.37 -8.29 -13.10
CA LEU A 213 5.97 -8.25 -12.67
C LEU A 213 5.36 -6.85 -12.78
N PHE A 214 6.11 -5.82 -12.37
CA PHE A 214 5.53 -4.50 -12.13
C PHE A 214 5.81 -3.49 -13.25
N LEU A 215 6.88 -3.66 -14.03
CA LEU A 215 7.26 -2.77 -15.13
C LEU A 215 6.28 -2.78 -16.33
N PRO A 216 5.72 -3.92 -16.77
CA PRO A 216 4.87 -3.96 -17.95
C PRO A 216 3.62 -3.11 -17.79
N ASP A 217 3.29 -2.32 -18.82
CA ASP A 217 2.11 -1.46 -18.84
C ASP A 217 0.80 -2.27 -18.85
N LYS A 218 -0.32 -1.64 -18.49
CA LYS A 218 -1.64 -2.26 -18.33
C LYS A 218 -2.03 -3.14 -19.54
N ALA A 219 -1.81 -2.65 -20.76
CA ALA A 219 -2.16 -3.40 -21.96
C ALA A 219 -1.29 -4.65 -22.16
N THR A 220 -0.01 -4.57 -21.82
CA THR A 220 0.95 -5.67 -22.01
C THR A 220 0.76 -6.77 -20.98
N ARG A 221 0.20 -6.45 -19.80
CA ARG A 221 -0.04 -7.42 -18.74
C ARG A 221 -1.00 -8.54 -19.13
N ASP A 222 -2.00 -8.27 -19.96
CA ASP A 222 -2.97 -9.31 -20.36
C ASP A 222 -2.33 -10.43 -21.20
N TYR A 223 -1.17 -10.16 -21.81
CA TYR A 223 -0.40 -11.13 -22.60
C TYR A 223 0.63 -11.90 -21.77
N LEU A 224 0.91 -11.47 -20.54
CA LEU A 224 1.90 -12.09 -19.67
C LEU A 224 1.24 -13.09 -18.73
N VAL A 225 1.84 -14.28 -18.64
CA VAL A 225 1.41 -15.30 -17.67
C VAL A 225 2.01 -14.95 -16.31
N PHE A 226 1.15 -14.53 -15.39
CA PHE A 226 1.53 -14.22 -14.02
C PHE A 226 1.37 -15.44 -13.09
N PRO A 227 2.02 -15.42 -11.92
CA PRO A 227 1.73 -16.37 -10.86
C PRO A 227 0.22 -16.40 -10.54
N PRO A 228 -0.34 -17.56 -10.19
CA PRO A 228 -1.75 -17.67 -9.88
C PRO A 228 -2.12 -16.75 -8.70
N PRO A 229 -3.30 -16.12 -8.73
CA PRO A 229 -3.74 -15.27 -7.63
C PRO A 229 -3.86 -16.09 -6.35
N VAL A 230 -3.29 -15.57 -5.27
CA VAL A 230 -3.41 -16.17 -3.93
C VAL A 230 -4.85 -15.95 -3.45
N HIS A 231 -5.44 -16.97 -2.81
CA HIS A 231 -6.76 -16.83 -2.19
C HIS A 231 -6.74 -15.74 -1.12
N VAL A 232 -7.55 -14.71 -1.33
CA VAL A 232 -7.67 -13.58 -0.42
C VAL A 232 -8.78 -13.85 0.60
N ASP A 233 -8.45 -13.70 1.88
CA ASP A 233 -9.41 -13.83 2.98
C ASP A 233 -10.27 -12.55 3.11
N TYR A 234 -11.54 -12.60 2.69
CA TYR A 234 -12.49 -11.48 2.78
C TYR A 234 -13.22 -11.34 4.12
N ARG A 235 -12.70 -11.97 5.19
CA ARG A 235 -13.34 -11.93 6.51
C ARG A 235 -13.35 -10.52 7.08
N ALA A 236 -14.47 -10.11 7.66
CA ALA A 236 -14.59 -8.80 8.27
C ALA A 236 -13.93 -8.77 9.66
N ALA A 237 -13.28 -7.66 10.00
CA ALA A 237 -12.78 -7.43 11.35
C ALA A 237 -13.89 -6.85 12.24
N CYS A 238 -14.04 -7.38 13.45
CA CYS A 238 -15.01 -6.86 14.42
C CYS A 238 -14.54 -5.52 15.01
N PHE A 239 -15.45 -4.57 15.22
CA PHE A 239 -15.11 -3.26 15.80
C PHE A 239 -14.76 -3.33 17.30
N CYS A 240 -15.14 -4.40 18.01
CA CYS A 240 -14.81 -4.59 19.43
C CYS A 240 -13.34 -4.93 19.67
N HIS A 241 -12.85 -5.98 18.99
CA HIS A 241 -11.52 -6.56 19.26
C HIS A 241 -10.58 -6.49 18.06
N ARG A 242 -11.08 -6.06 16.88
CA ARG A 242 -10.34 -6.03 15.61
C ARG A 242 -9.88 -7.41 15.10
N ASN A 243 -10.50 -8.47 15.60
CA ASN A 243 -10.29 -9.83 15.12
C ASN A 243 -11.17 -10.11 13.90
N LEU A 244 -10.64 -10.89 12.97
CA LEU A 244 -11.38 -11.42 11.82
C LEU A 244 -12.44 -12.42 12.31
N ILE A 245 -13.67 -12.24 11.85
CA ILE A 245 -14.80 -13.11 12.19
C ILE A 245 -15.54 -13.57 10.94
N GLU A 246 -16.11 -14.77 11.00
CA GLU A 246 -16.95 -15.33 9.92
C GLU A 246 -18.43 -15.03 10.15
N ILE A 247 -18.87 -15.02 11.41
CA ILE A 247 -20.26 -14.70 11.81
C ILE A 247 -20.20 -13.53 12.77
N GLY A 248 -20.95 -12.47 12.48
CA GLY A 248 -21.03 -11.27 13.30
C GLY A 248 -22.42 -10.65 13.31
N TYR A 249 -22.67 -9.79 14.29
CA TYR A 249 -23.88 -8.99 14.39
C TYR A 249 -23.64 -7.60 13.80
N VAL A 250 -24.57 -7.11 12.99
CA VAL A 250 -24.47 -5.79 12.36
C VAL A 250 -25.42 -4.82 13.05
N CYS A 251 -24.93 -3.62 13.37
CA CYS A 251 -25.80 -2.54 13.85
C CYS A 251 -26.66 -1.99 12.70
N SER A 252 -27.98 -1.93 12.89
CA SER A 252 -28.91 -1.40 11.88
C SER A 252 -28.73 0.09 11.57
N VAL A 253 -28.13 0.86 12.49
CA VAL A 253 -27.93 2.31 12.33
C VAL A 253 -26.59 2.65 11.68
N CYS A 254 -25.46 2.18 12.24
CA CYS A 254 -24.12 2.55 11.78
C CYS A 254 -23.39 1.46 10.98
N LEU A 255 -24.02 0.31 10.71
CA LEU A 255 -23.44 -0.83 9.99
C LEU A 255 -22.15 -1.40 10.61
N SER A 256 -21.84 -1.08 11.88
CA SER A 256 -20.70 -1.64 12.58
C SER A 256 -20.92 -3.12 12.87
N ILE A 257 -19.83 -3.90 12.76
CA ILE A 257 -19.84 -5.36 12.90
C ILE A 257 -19.26 -5.75 14.27
N PHE A 258 -20.00 -6.58 15.00
CA PHE A 258 -19.67 -7.05 16.35
C PHE A 258 -19.51 -8.57 16.41
N CYS A 259 -18.56 -9.03 17.21
CA CYS A 259 -18.31 -10.46 17.41
C CYS A 259 -19.30 -11.14 18.37
N ALA A 260 -19.91 -10.37 19.27
CA ALA A 260 -20.87 -10.84 20.24
C ALA A 260 -22.09 -9.91 20.25
N PHE A 261 -23.23 -10.47 20.63
CA PHE A 261 -24.46 -9.71 20.77
C PHE A 261 -24.35 -8.73 21.94
N SER A 262 -24.60 -7.44 21.69
CA SER A 262 -24.73 -6.41 22.72
C SER A 262 -26.05 -5.63 22.54
N PRO A 263 -26.80 -5.36 23.62
CA PRO A 263 -28.07 -4.63 23.53
C PRO A 263 -27.91 -3.13 23.22
N ILE A 264 -26.69 -2.61 23.34
CA ILE A 264 -26.31 -1.24 23.02
C ILE A 264 -25.13 -1.31 22.04
N CYS A 265 -25.16 -0.50 20.98
CA CYS A 265 -24.06 -0.38 20.06
C CYS A 265 -22.91 0.43 20.69
N SER A 266 -21.69 -0.11 20.75
CA SER A 266 -20.54 0.63 21.30
C SER A 266 -20.13 1.85 20.47
N THR A 267 -20.39 1.84 19.16
CA THR A 267 -20.02 2.93 18.24
C THR A 267 -20.99 4.11 18.24
N CYS A 268 -22.29 3.87 18.03
CA CYS A 268 -23.31 4.93 17.95
C CYS A 268 -24.15 5.10 19.21
N GLN A 269 -23.94 4.28 20.24
CA GLN A 269 -24.64 4.29 21.53
C GLN A 269 -26.17 4.08 21.43
N THR A 270 -26.69 3.66 20.27
CA THR A 270 -28.11 3.37 20.12
C THR A 270 -28.47 2.09 20.86
N ALA A 271 -29.49 2.16 21.70
CA ALA A 271 -30.11 1.00 22.32
C ALA A 271 -31.04 0.32 21.31
N PHE A 272 -30.81 -0.97 21.07
CA PHE A 272 -31.64 -1.74 20.16
C PHE A 272 -32.99 -2.05 20.82
N LYS A 273 -34.09 -1.64 20.17
CA LYS A 273 -35.44 -1.99 20.62
C LYS A 273 -35.77 -3.40 20.13
N PHE A 274 -35.73 -4.37 21.02
CA PHE A 274 -36.10 -5.76 20.70
C PHE A 274 -37.60 -5.97 20.95
N THR A 275 -38.32 -6.41 19.92
CA THR A 275 -39.74 -6.78 19.99
C THR A 275 -39.95 -8.29 20.19
N GLY A 276 -38.87 -9.06 20.40
CA GLY A 276 -38.90 -10.51 20.62
C GLY A 276 -38.03 -10.96 21.80
N PRO A 277 -38.13 -12.23 22.22
CA PRO A 277 -37.33 -12.76 23.31
C PRO A 277 -35.85 -12.68 22.98
N LEU A 278 -35.06 -12.11 23.90
CA LEU A 278 -33.60 -12.00 23.80
C LEU A 278 -33.01 -13.40 23.52
N PRO A 279 -32.15 -13.57 22.50
CA PRO A 279 -31.40 -14.80 22.32
C PRO A 279 -30.65 -15.08 23.62
N SER A 280 -30.90 -16.24 24.23
CA SER A 280 -30.26 -16.63 25.48
C SER A 280 -28.75 -16.51 25.33
N LEU A 281 -28.14 -15.55 26.03
CA LEU A 281 -26.71 -15.42 26.21
C LEU A 281 -26.15 -16.82 26.55
N LEU A 282 -25.34 -17.36 25.64
CA LEU A 282 -24.88 -18.74 25.68
C LEU A 282 -24.10 -19.04 26.97
N LYS A 283 -24.78 -19.82 27.81
CA LYS A 283 -24.30 -21.00 28.58
C LYS A 283 -23.03 -20.83 29.42
N GLY A 284 -23.25 -20.70 30.72
CA GLY A 284 -22.27 -21.05 31.74
C GLY A 284 -21.94 -22.55 31.79
N LYS A 285 -20.75 -22.80 32.36
CA LYS A 285 -20.16 -24.05 32.87
C LYS A 285 -19.57 -25.04 31.84
N LYS A 286 -18.25 -24.91 31.63
CA LYS A 286 -17.37 -26.06 31.38
C LYS A 286 -17.53 -27.06 32.54
N LYS A 287 -18.17 -28.20 32.28
CA LYS A 287 -18.16 -29.35 33.20
C LYS A 287 -16.79 -30.03 33.04
N LYS A 288 -15.97 -30.03 34.10
CA LYS A 288 -14.70 -30.79 34.17
C LYS A 288 -14.96 -32.24 33.74
N GLN A 289 -14.27 -32.71 32.72
CA GLN A 289 -14.14 -34.15 32.46
C GLN A 289 -13.42 -34.77 33.67
N LYS A 290 -14.07 -35.72 34.33
CA LYS A 290 -13.40 -36.62 35.26
C LYS A 290 -12.54 -37.57 34.43
N LEU A 291 -11.22 -37.57 34.67
CA LEU A 291 -10.39 -38.73 34.37
C LEU A 291 -10.89 -39.89 35.22
N GLY A 292 -11.21 -41.00 34.58
CA GLY A 292 -11.47 -42.29 35.20
C GLY A 292 -10.74 -43.35 34.39
N ILE A 293 -9.68 -43.86 35.02
CA ILE A 293 -8.98 -45.16 34.89
C ILE A 293 -9.39 -46.03 33.71
#